data_AF-A0A950II70-F1
#
_entry.id   AF-A0A950II70-F1
#
_cell.length_a   1.000
_cell.length_b   1.000
_cell.length_c   1.000
_cell.angle_alpha   90.00
_cell.angle_beta   90.00
_cell.angle_gamma   90.00
#
_symmetry.space_group_name_H-M   'P 1'
#
loop_
_entity.id
_entity.type
_entity.pdbx_description
1 polymer ?
#
loop_
_entity_poly.entity_id
_entity_poly.type
_entity_poly.pdbx_seq_one_letter_code
_entity_poly.pdbx_strand_id
1 'polypeptide(L)'
;ARLQSIAEAGGIVMSYETYALVRHIVAAHPLPAITVKGITREIIPYAVDGLVGESDDGAQVFSAHGDGLDLFVDVNAVDAADAARLRGVLSAAIEALDKRGSSG
;
A
#
# COMPACT_ATOMS: atom_id res chain seq x y z
N ALA A 1 11.12 -4.54 13.31
CA ALA A 1 11.37 -5.90 12.77
C ALA A 1 12.41 -5.86 11.65
N ARG A 2 13.24 -6.90 11.47
CA ARG A 2 14.36 -6.88 10.49
C ARG A 2 13.95 -6.87 9.01
N LEU A 3 12.70 -7.24 8.69
CA LEU A 3 12.16 -7.17 7.33
C LEU A 3 11.70 -5.75 6.94
N GLN A 4 11.42 -4.89 7.92
CA GLN A 4 10.95 -3.52 7.61
C GLN A 4 12.05 -2.65 6.99
N SER A 5 13.33 -2.99 7.18
CA SER A 5 14.45 -2.26 6.62
C SER A 5 14.70 -2.54 5.14
N ILE A 6 13.99 -3.51 4.57
CA ILE A 6 14.05 -3.89 3.15
C ILE A 6 12.76 -3.57 2.40
N ALA A 7 11.76 -3.00 3.08
CA ALA A 7 10.64 -2.38 2.41
C ALA A 7 11.08 -1.05 1.78
N GLU A 8 10.63 -0.78 0.55
CA GLU A 8 10.66 0.58 0.02
C GLU A 8 9.84 1.51 0.92
N ALA A 9 10.10 2.82 0.86
CA ALA A 9 9.35 3.78 1.68
C ALA A 9 7.85 3.66 1.39
N GLY A 10 7.04 3.42 2.43
CA GLY A 10 5.59 3.18 2.28
C GLY A 10 5.20 1.75 1.86
N GLY A 11 6.18 0.87 1.60
CA GLY A 11 5.93 -0.52 1.25
C GLY A 11 5.71 -1.43 2.46
N ILE A 12 4.98 -2.53 2.24
CA ILE A 12 4.82 -3.60 3.22
C ILE A 12 5.56 -4.83 2.70
N VAL A 13 6.45 -5.38 3.54
CA VAL A 13 7.14 -6.63 3.27
C VAL A 13 6.84 -7.65 4.36
N MET A 14 6.52 -8.88 3.95
CA MET A 14 6.25 -10.00 4.85
C MET A 14 7.15 -11.20 4.58
N SER A 15 7.24 -12.11 5.56
CA SER A 15 7.91 -13.38 5.36
C SER A 15 7.05 -14.32 4.50
N TYR A 16 7.70 -15.30 3.87
CA TYR A 16 6.98 -16.38 3.20
C TYR A 16 5.98 -17.10 4.12
N GLU A 17 6.33 -17.32 5.40
CA GLU A 17 5.45 -18.00 6.36
C GLU A 17 4.15 -17.22 6.59
N THR A 18 4.23 -15.90 6.73
CA THR A 18 3.04 -15.05 6.84
C THR A 18 2.27 -15.03 5.53
N TYR A 19 2.94 -14.84 4.40
CA TYR A 19 2.31 -14.84 3.08
C TYR A 19 1.55 -16.15 2.82
N ALA A 20 2.14 -17.30 3.11
CA ALA A 20 1.52 -18.60 2.89
C ALA A 20 0.18 -18.76 3.62
N LEU A 21 0.03 -18.12 4.79
CA LEU A 21 -1.21 -18.10 5.57
C LEU A 21 -2.27 -17.16 4.99
N VAL A 22 -1.87 -16.03 4.40
CA VAL A 22 -2.78 -14.96 3.94
C VAL A 22 -2.87 -14.81 2.43
N ARG A 23 -2.22 -15.68 1.64
CA ARG A 23 -2.17 -15.63 0.16
C ARG A 23 -3.53 -15.67 -0.56
N HIS A 24 -4.60 -15.98 0.17
CA HIS A 24 -5.97 -15.99 -0.32
C HIS A 24 -6.66 -14.63 -0.22
N ILE A 25 -6.08 -13.68 0.53
CA ILE A 25 -6.59 -12.31 0.71
C ILE A 25 -5.56 -11.23 0.34
N VAL A 26 -4.28 -11.57 0.21
CA VAL A 26 -3.20 -10.62 -0.11
C VAL A 26 -2.47 -11.06 -1.39
N ALA A 27 -2.36 -10.15 -2.35
CA ALA A 27 -1.50 -10.27 -3.52
C ALA A 27 -0.09 -9.78 -3.14
N ALA A 28 0.92 -10.56 -3.49
CA ALA A 28 2.31 -10.24 -3.19
C ALA A 28 3.27 -10.96 -4.14
N HIS A 29 4.43 -10.36 -4.39
CA HIS A 29 5.50 -10.96 -5.17
C HIS A 29 6.77 -11.21 -4.33
N PRO A 30 7.56 -12.25 -4.66
CA PRO A 30 8.82 -12.52 -3.98
C PRO A 30 9.90 -11.50 -4.35
N LEU A 31 10.68 -11.07 -3.36
CA LEU A 31 11.88 -10.25 -3.51
C LEU A 31 13.15 -11.12 -3.50
N PRO A 32 14.31 -10.57 -3.91
CA PRO A 32 15.59 -11.28 -3.80
C PRO A 32 15.84 -11.80 -2.39
N ALA A 33 16.46 -12.99 -2.32
CA ALA A 33 16.81 -13.60 -1.05
C ALA A 33 17.79 -12.71 -0.28
N ILE A 34 17.56 -12.58 1.03
CA ILE A 34 18.41 -11.78 1.92
C ILE A 34 18.97 -12.65 3.05
N THR A 35 20.19 -12.32 3.46
CA THR A 35 20.76 -12.84 4.70
C THR A 35 20.49 -11.86 5.83
N VAL A 36 19.81 -12.33 6.87
CA VAL A 36 19.55 -11.52 8.07
C VAL A 36 20.52 -11.93 9.17
N LYS A 37 21.28 -10.97 9.71
CA LYS A 37 22.24 -11.21 10.81
C LYS A 37 21.56 -11.96 11.96
N GLY A 38 22.05 -13.17 12.28
CA GLY A 38 21.51 -14.04 13.32
C GLY A 38 20.56 -15.14 12.82
N ILE A 39 20.32 -15.24 11.51
CA ILE A 39 19.53 -16.32 10.89
C ILE A 39 20.43 -17.06 9.91
N THR A 40 20.56 -18.38 10.10
CA THR A 40 21.48 -19.23 9.34
C THR A 40 21.04 -19.46 7.89
N ARG A 41 19.74 -19.31 7.61
CA ARG A 41 19.15 -19.49 6.29
C ARG A 41 18.84 -18.15 5.63
N GLU A 42 18.91 -18.14 4.30
CA GLU A 42 18.39 -17.03 3.52
C GLU A 42 16.86 -16.94 3.65
N ILE A 43 16.35 -15.72 3.61
CA ILE A 43 14.92 -15.43 3.67
C ILE A 43 14.51 -14.83 2.34
N ILE A 44 13.43 -15.33 1.76
CA ILE A 44 12.77 -14.74 0.59
C ILE A 44 11.64 -13.85 1.12
N PRO A 45 11.79 -12.51 1.10
CA PRO A 45 10.73 -11.60 1.49
C PRO A 45 9.66 -11.54 0.39
N TYR A 46 8.45 -11.16 0.76
CA TYR A 46 7.36 -10.88 -0.17
C TYR A 46 6.90 -9.44 0.00
N ALA A 47 6.97 -8.65 -1.06
CA ALA A 47 6.39 -7.32 -1.11
C ALA A 47 4.90 -7.42 -1.41
N VAL A 48 4.08 -6.69 -0.65
CA VAL A 48 2.63 -6.67 -0.82
C VAL A 48 2.27 -5.79 -2.01
N ASP A 49 1.53 -6.37 -2.96
CA ASP A 49 1.00 -5.66 -4.13
C ASP A 49 -0.40 -5.10 -3.87
N GLY A 50 -1.19 -5.73 -2.98
CA GLY A 50 -2.56 -5.33 -2.68
C GLY A 50 -3.41 -6.46 -2.09
N LEU A 51 -4.73 -6.33 -2.09
CA LEU A 51 -5.65 -7.39 -1.66
C LEU A 51 -6.17 -8.20 -2.87
N VAL A 52 -6.28 -9.52 -2.70
CA VAL A 52 -6.88 -10.40 -3.72
C VAL A 52 -8.38 -10.09 -3.78
N GLY A 53 -8.86 -9.65 -4.96
CA GLY A 53 -10.26 -9.25 -5.16
C GLY A 53 -10.46 -7.77 -5.50
N GLU A 54 -9.40 -6.96 -5.58
CA GLU A 54 -9.42 -5.58 -6.13
C GLU A 54 -9.69 -5.53 -7.66
N SER A 55 -10.29 -6.57 -8.23
CA SER A 55 -10.83 -6.58 -9.60
C SER A 55 -12.19 -7.25 -9.59
N ASP A 56 -13.10 -6.69 -8.80
CA ASP A 56 -14.55 -6.84 -8.97
C ASP A 56 -15.20 -5.53 -8.52
N ASP A 57 -16.28 -5.14 -9.20
CA ASP A 57 -16.96 -3.85 -9.29
C ASP A 57 -17.57 -3.33 -7.95
N GLY A 58 -16.78 -3.29 -6.87
CA GLY A 58 -17.24 -3.01 -5.51
C GLY A 58 -16.15 -2.82 -4.43
N ALA A 59 -14.87 -3.02 -4.75
CA ALA A 59 -13.79 -2.65 -3.83
C ALA A 59 -13.64 -1.12 -3.77
N GLN A 60 -14.24 -0.49 -2.76
CA GLN A 60 -14.11 0.96 -2.53
C GLN A 60 -12.92 1.28 -1.61
N VAL A 61 -11.85 0.48 -1.68
CA VAL A 61 -10.61 0.74 -0.94
C VAL A 61 -9.58 1.23 -1.94
N PHE A 62 -9.07 2.44 -1.74
CA PHE A 62 -8.01 3.04 -2.54
C PHE A 62 -6.74 3.10 -1.70
N SER A 63 -5.63 2.59 -2.24
CA SER A 63 -4.31 2.74 -1.64
C SER A 63 -3.30 3.28 -2.66
N ALA A 64 -2.50 4.26 -2.25
CA ALA A 64 -1.42 4.81 -3.07
C ALA A 64 -0.32 5.38 -2.17
N HIS A 65 0.92 5.01 -2.45
CA HIS A 65 2.10 5.47 -1.70
C HIS A 65 3.21 5.92 -2.66
N GLY A 66 3.96 6.96 -2.30
CA GLY A 66 5.09 7.48 -3.07
C GLY A 66 5.68 8.77 -2.49
N ASP A 67 6.64 9.38 -3.19
CA ASP A 67 7.28 10.62 -2.76
C ASP A 67 6.26 11.77 -2.62
N GLY A 68 5.90 12.10 -1.38
CA GLY A 68 4.89 13.11 -1.07
C GLY A 68 3.44 12.64 -1.16
N LEU A 69 3.19 11.33 -1.30
CA LEU A 69 1.86 10.72 -1.34
C LEU A 69 1.76 9.56 -0.35
N ASP A 70 0.81 9.67 0.57
CA ASP A 70 0.41 8.58 1.46
C ASP A 70 -1.11 8.59 1.57
N LEU A 71 -1.77 7.65 0.89
CA LEU A 71 -3.22 7.59 0.74
C LEU A 71 -3.74 6.18 1.03
N PHE A 72 -4.63 6.08 2.00
CA PHE A 72 -5.46 4.92 2.23
C PHE A 72 -6.89 5.39 2.49
N VAL A 73 -7.85 4.91 1.70
CA VAL A 73 -9.26 5.31 1.80
C VAL A 73 -10.11 4.07 1.65
N ASP A 74 -10.86 3.72 2.70
CA ASP A 74 -11.97 2.76 2.62
C ASP A 74 -13.29 3.54 2.61
N VAL A 75 -13.90 3.73 1.44
CA VAL A 75 -15.14 4.52 1.31
C VAL A 75 -16.30 3.84 2.04
N ASN A 76 -16.29 2.52 2.21
CA ASN A 76 -17.36 1.81 2.92
C ASN A 76 -17.32 2.08 4.43
N ALA A 77 -16.17 2.48 4.97
CA ALA A 77 -15.98 2.83 6.37
C ALA A 77 -16.22 4.32 6.68
N VAL A 78 -16.48 5.15 5.66
CA VAL A 78 -16.63 6.61 5.80
C VAL A 78 -18.10 6.98 5.98
N ASP A 79 -18.41 7.70 7.06
CA ASP A 79 -19.75 8.24 7.29
C ASP A 79 -20.03 9.51 6.44
N ALA A 80 -21.27 9.99 6.45
CA ALA A 80 -21.66 11.14 5.62
C ALA A 80 -20.93 12.46 5.97
N ALA A 81 -20.58 12.67 7.24
CA ALA A 81 -19.87 13.88 7.66
C ALA A 81 -18.40 13.83 7.23
N ASP A 82 -17.80 12.65 7.38
CA ASP A 82 -16.42 12.36 6.98
C ASP A 82 -16.25 12.30 5.46
N ALA A 83 -17.29 11.86 4.72
CA ALA A 83 -17.30 11.84 3.26
C ALA A 83 -17.16 13.24 2.65
N ALA A 84 -17.87 14.23 3.20
CA ALA A 84 -17.78 15.61 2.75
C ALA A 84 -16.38 16.19 2.98
N ARG A 85 -15.79 15.91 4.15
CA ARG A 85 -14.41 16.31 4.48
C ARG A 85 -13.40 15.65 3.55
N LEU A 86 -13.50 14.34 3.37
CA LEU A 86 -12.62 13.55 2.51
C LEU A 86 -12.65 14.07 1.07
N ARG A 87 -13.85 14.30 0.52
CA ARG A 87 -14.02 14.86 -0.83
C ARG A 87 -13.36 16.23 -0.96
N GLY A 88 -13.49 17.09 0.05
CA GLY A 88 -12.87 18.41 0.06
C GLY A 88 -11.33 18.34 0.01
N VAL A 89 -10.73 17.46 0.83
CA VAL A 89 -9.27 17.26 0.86
C VAL A 89 -8.76 16.73 -0.48
N LEU A 90 -9.39 15.69 -1.02
CA LEU A 90 -9.00 15.10 -2.30
C LEU A 90 -9.12 16.11 -3.45
N SER A 91 -10.20 16.91 -3.47
CA SER A 91 -10.39 17.94 -4.50
C SER A 91 -9.34 19.04 -4.43
N ALA A 92 -9.00 19.50 -3.21
CA ALA A 92 -7.96 20.51 -3.02
C ALA A 92 -6.57 20.00 -3.43
N ALA A 93 -6.27 18.73 -3.15
CA ALA A 93 -5.03 18.08 -3.57
C ALA A 93 -4.92 18.03 -5.10
N ILE A 94 -5.99 17.62 -5.80
CA ILE A 94 -6.04 17.61 -7.27
C ILE A 94 -5.84 19.03 -7.82
N GLU A 95 -6.55 20.03 -7.30
CA GLU A 95 -6.40 21.43 -7.74
C GLU A 95 -4.95 21.94 -7.58
N ALA A 96 -4.26 21.58 -6.50
CA ALA A 96 -2.89 21.97 -6.26
C ALA A 96 -1.93 21.32 -7.27
N LEU A 97 -2.17 20.05 -7.61
CA LEU A 97 -1.39 19.33 -8.64
C LEU A 97 -1.63 19.93 -10.04
N ASP A 98 -2.88 20.27 -10.38
CA ASP A 98 -3.23 20.89 -11.66
C ASP A 98 -2.54 22.25 -11.82
N LYS A 99 -2.57 23.10 -10.79
CA LYS A 99 -1.88 24.41 -10.78
C LYS A 99 -0.37 24.28 -10.95
N ARG A 100 0.23 23.23 -10.38
CA ARG A 100 1.66 22.91 -10.55
C ARG A 100 1.95 22.47 -11.99
N GLY A 101 1.07 21.68 -12.60
CA GLY A 101 1.20 21.21 -13.98
C GLY A 101 0.94 22.27 -15.05
N SER A 102 0.10 23.28 -14.77
CA SER A 102 -0.20 24.38 -15.69
C SER A 102 0.82 25.53 -15.68
N SER A 103 1.83 25.47 -14.81
CA SER A 103 2.88 26.50 -14.67
C SER A 103 4.22 26.09 -15.31
N GLY A 104 4.22 25.06 -16.16
CA GLY A 104 5.38 24.52 -16.88
C GLY A 104 5.26 24.66 -18.39
#